data_AF-A0A317GXH9-F1
#
_entry.id   AF-A0A317GXH9-F1
#
_cell.length_a   1.000
_cell.length_b   1.000
_cell.length_c   1.000
_cell.angle_alpha   90.00
_cell.angle_beta   90.00
_cell.angle_gamma   90.00
#
_symmetry.space_group_name_H-M   'P 1'
#
loop_
_entity.id
_entity.type
_entity.pdbx_description
1 polymer ?
#
loop_
_entity_poly.entity_id
_entity_poly.type
_entity_poly.pdbx_seq_one_letter_code
_entity_poly.pdbx_strand_id
1 'polypeptide(L)'
;MTELASTQVILCANSKVIKLNLNYRSTQDIVGASNEVIKHNKFKIEKDIQASKKSEHKIVVYSGNSEEENVQFCFDKVRELLEDGLTNDDILFLYRRSKMFTPYFFRFKDENVKVQSKTIHASKGLEAKVVFMRAAIVAKRSSYYMGL
;
A
#
# COMPACT_ATOMS: atom_id res chain seq x y z
N MET A 1 -33.01 27.61 -10.82
CA MET A 1 -31.79 26.99 -11.37
C MET A 1 -30.68 27.29 -10.37
N THR A 2 -30.31 26.44 -9.41
CA THR A 2 -30.02 25.01 -9.52
C THR A 2 -30.02 24.42 -8.11
N GLU A 3 -30.88 23.44 -7.83
CA GLU A 3 -30.88 22.68 -6.59
C GLU A 3 -29.89 21.52 -6.79
N LEU A 4 -28.70 21.63 -6.20
CA LEU A 4 -27.71 20.54 -6.23
C LEU A 4 -28.19 19.44 -5.28
N ALA A 5 -28.79 18.42 -5.87
CA ALA A 5 -29.20 17.19 -5.23
C ALA A 5 -28.05 16.63 -4.38
N SER A 6 -28.15 16.87 -3.07
CA SER A 6 -27.29 16.26 -2.07
C SER A 6 -27.49 14.76 -2.17
N THR A 7 -26.43 14.02 -2.44
CA THR A 7 -26.45 12.56 -2.54
C THR A 7 -26.89 11.98 -1.19
N GLN A 8 -28.19 11.80 -0.99
CA GLN A 8 -28.74 11.01 0.10
C GLN A 8 -28.38 9.56 -0.18
N VAL A 9 -27.41 9.05 0.58
CA VAL A 9 -27.22 7.62 0.76
C VAL A 9 -28.58 7.07 1.23
N ILE A 10 -29.21 6.23 0.41
CA ILE A 10 -30.47 5.56 0.77
C ILE A 10 -30.15 4.62 1.93
N LEU A 11 -30.37 5.10 3.15
CA LEU A 11 -30.29 4.33 4.38
C LEU A 11 -31.69 3.81 4.66
N CYS A 12 -31.81 2.52 4.98
CA CYS A 12 -33.09 1.95 5.42
C CYS A 12 -33.66 2.80 6.56
N ALA A 13 -34.97 3.10 6.52
CA ALA A 13 -35.63 4.14 7.31
C ALA A 13 -35.43 4.03 8.84
N ASN A 14 -35.02 2.87 9.36
CA ASN A 14 -34.76 2.62 10.78
C ASN A 14 -33.33 2.13 11.06
N SER A 15 -32.34 2.58 10.29
CA SER A 15 -30.94 2.18 10.46
C SER A 15 -30.08 3.24 11.14
N LYS A 16 -29.18 2.80 12.03
CA LYS A 16 -28.15 3.65 12.65
C LYS A 16 -26.85 3.52 11.87
N VAL A 17 -26.32 4.64 11.38
CA VAL A 17 -25.01 4.68 10.73
C VAL A 17 -23.90 4.82 11.76
N ILE A 18 -22.96 3.88 11.75
CA ILE A 18 -21.74 3.95 12.55
C ILE A 18 -20.56 4.12 11.58
N LYS A 19 -19.84 5.25 11.72
CA LYS A 19 -18.63 5.53 10.92
C LYS A 19 -17.38 5.16 11.72
N LEU A 20 -16.61 4.20 11.20
CA LEU A 20 -15.33 3.79 11.79
C LEU A 20 -14.17 4.56 11.16
N ASN A 21 -13.73 5.64 11.80
CA ASN A 21 -12.74 6.56 11.23
C ASN A 21 -11.30 6.27 11.64
N LEU A 22 -11.05 5.28 12.49
CA LEU A 22 -9.71 4.97 12.97
C LEU A 22 -9.11 3.76 12.24
N ASN A 23 -7.93 3.93 11.66
CA ASN A 23 -7.15 2.90 10.98
C ASN A 23 -6.08 2.35 11.93
N TYR A 24 -6.14 1.04 12.19
CA TYR A 24 -5.19 0.32 13.03
C TYR A 24 -4.12 -0.45 12.25
N ARG A 25 -4.26 -0.50 10.92
CA ARG A 25 -3.35 -1.26 10.07
C ARG A 25 -2.12 -0.41 9.71
N SER A 26 -2.34 0.78 9.17
CA SER A 26 -1.34 1.60 8.47
C SER A 26 -0.92 2.84 9.25
N THR A 27 0.22 3.39 8.87
CA THR A 27 0.83 4.57 9.49
C THR A 27 0.23 5.86 8.94
N GLN A 28 0.44 6.96 9.66
CA GLN A 28 -0.07 8.28 9.31
C GLN A 28 0.21 8.69 7.86
N ASP A 29 1.43 8.51 7.34
CA ASP A 29 1.78 8.88 5.97
C ASP A 29 1.00 8.07 4.92
N ILE A 30 0.83 6.75 5.15
CA ILE A 30 0.06 5.87 4.25
C ILE A 30 -1.43 6.22 4.27
N VAL A 31 -1.99 6.42 5.47
CA VAL A 31 -3.41 6.78 5.63
C VAL A 31 -3.68 8.16 5.04
N GLY A 32 -2.81 9.13 5.28
CA GLY A 32 -2.89 10.48 4.72
C GLY A 32 -2.86 10.46 3.19
N ALA A 33 -1.87 9.79 2.60
CA ALA A 33 -1.79 9.65 1.14
C ALA A 33 -3.05 8.97 0.56
N SER A 34 -3.57 7.94 1.23
CA SER A 34 -4.82 7.29 0.82
C SER A 34 -6.02 8.24 0.88
N ASN A 35 -6.13 9.08 1.92
CA ASN A 35 -7.20 10.07 2.02
C ASN A 35 -7.11 11.07 0.85
N GLU A 36 -5.93 11.58 0.52
CA GLU A 36 -5.74 12.49 -0.61
C GLU A 36 -6.15 11.86 -1.95
N VAL A 37 -5.78 10.60 -2.20
CA VAL A 37 -6.21 9.89 -3.41
C VAL A 37 -7.74 9.74 -3.46
N ILE A 38 -8.36 9.31 -2.35
CA ILE A 38 -9.82 9.09 -2.27
C ILE A 38 -10.61 10.38 -2.45
N LYS A 39 -10.08 11.54 -2.06
CA LYS A 39 -10.77 12.84 -2.24
C LYS A 39 -11.15 13.12 -3.69
N HIS A 40 -10.39 12.59 -4.64
CA HIS A 40 -10.60 12.79 -6.08
C HIS A 40 -11.68 11.87 -6.68
N ASN A 41 -12.22 10.91 -5.93
CA ASN A 41 -13.29 10.04 -6.42
C ASN A 41 -14.62 10.80 -6.55
N LYS A 42 -15.26 10.73 -7.72
CA LYS A 42 -16.55 11.38 -8.01
C LYS A 42 -17.67 10.93 -7.07
N PHE A 43 -17.71 9.64 -6.79
CA PHE A 43 -18.66 9.03 -5.86
C PHE A 43 -17.90 8.56 -4.63
N LYS A 44 -17.99 9.32 -3.55
CA LYS A 44 -17.36 8.99 -2.27
C LYS A 44 -18.33 9.22 -1.13
N ILE A 45 -18.21 8.41 -0.10
CA ILE A 45 -18.83 8.69 1.19
C ILE A 45 -17.85 9.57 1.94
N GLU A 46 -18.31 10.72 2.42
CA GLU A 46 -17.47 11.59 3.25
C GLU A 46 -17.09 10.90 4.54
N LYS A 47 -15.79 10.60 4.61
CA LYS A 47 -15.16 9.89 5.70
C LYS A 47 -13.69 10.29 5.73
N ASP A 48 -13.26 10.86 6.85
CA ASP A 48 -11.86 11.13 7.11
C ASP A 48 -11.30 10.00 7.98
N ILE A 49 -10.21 9.38 7.55
CA ILE A 49 -9.59 8.26 8.24
C ILE A 49 -8.34 8.75 8.96
N GLN A 50 -8.27 8.53 10.27
CA GLN A 50 -7.10 8.84 11.08
C GLN A 50 -6.27 7.57 11.34
N ALA A 51 -4.95 7.69 11.35
CA ALA A 51 -4.07 6.58 11.70
C ALA A 51 -3.87 6.52 13.22
N SER A 52 -3.93 5.32 13.80
CA SER A 52 -3.48 5.08 15.18
C SER A 52 -1.96 4.90 15.30
N LYS A 53 -1.29 4.58 14.19
CA LYS A 53 0.16 4.31 14.14
C LYS A 53 0.92 5.50 13.55
N LYS A 54 2.06 5.83 14.16
CA LYS A 54 3.06 6.76 13.61
C LYS A 54 4.24 5.97 13.05
N SER A 55 4.96 6.57 12.11
CA SER A 55 6.18 6.03 11.52
C SER A 55 7.04 7.19 11.05
N GLU A 56 8.35 7.05 11.17
CA GLU A 56 9.32 8.01 10.62
C GLU A 56 9.63 7.71 9.14
N HIS A 57 9.24 6.52 8.67
CA HIS A 57 9.42 6.12 7.27
C HIS A 57 8.34 6.72 6.37
N LYS A 58 8.80 7.43 5.35
CA LYS A 58 8.00 8.02 4.27
C LYS A 58 7.66 6.99 3.20
N ILE A 59 6.60 7.26 2.44
CA ILE A 59 6.34 6.57 1.16
C ILE A 59 7.42 6.99 0.17
N VAL A 60 8.07 6.02 -0.49
CA VAL A 60 9.12 6.26 -1.47
C VAL A 60 8.57 6.01 -2.86
N VAL A 61 8.72 6.98 -3.75
CA VAL A 61 8.32 6.85 -5.16
C VAL A 61 9.58 6.88 -6.00
N TYR A 62 9.75 5.87 -6.86
CA TYR A 62 10.87 5.78 -7.79
C TYR A 62 10.33 5.61 -9.19
N SER A 63 10.90 6.37 -10.12
CA SER A 63 10.57 6.33 -11.54
C SER A 63 11.87 6.28 -12.34
N GLY A 64 12.33 5.08 -12.65
CA GLY A 64 13.45 4.88 -13.58
C GLY A 64 13.07 5.25 -15.01
N ASN A 65 14.07 5.49 -15.86
CA ASN A 65 13.89 5.85 -17.27
C ASN A 65 13.49 4.66 -18.14
N SER A 66 13.65 3.44 -17.63
CA SER A 66 13.30 2.19 -18.30
C SER A 66 12.61 1.20 -17.35
N GLU A 67 11.92 0.18 -17.90
CA GLU A 67 11.37 -0.91 -17.08
C GLU A 67 12.48 -1.67 -16.34
N GLU A 68 13.63 -1.85 -16.99
CA GLU A 68 14.78 -2.55 -16.43
C GLU A 68 15.39 -1.82 -15.23
N GLU A 69 15.53 -0.49 -15.29
CA GLU A 69 15.92 0.33 -14.13
C GLU A 69 14.95 0.19 -12.95
N ASN A 70 13.64 0.14 -13.22
CA ASN A 70 12.64 -0.02 -12.16
C ASN A 70 12.72 -1.41 -11.52
N VAL A 71 12.97 -2.45 -12.32
CA VAL A 71 13.17 -3.82 -11.82
C VAL A 71 14.45 -3.91 -10.99
N GLN A 72 15.54 -3.34 -11.49
CA GLN A 72 16.83 -3.35 -10.81
C GLN A 72 16.76 -2.59 -9.48
N PHE A 73 16.15 -1.41 -9.45
CA PHE A 73 15.93 -0.67 -8.21
C PHE A 73 15.12 -1.45 -7.17
N CYS A 74 14.02 -2.09 -7.60
CA CYS A 74 13.23 -2.93 -6.69
C CYS A 74 14.03 -4.13 -6.19
N PHE A 75 14.85 -4.73 -7.05
CA PHE A 75 15.71 -5.85 -6.68
C PHE A 75 16.73 -5.45 -5.62
N ASP A 76 17.47 -4.37 -5.86
CA ASP A 76 18.47 -3.85 -4.93
C ASP A 76 17.84 -3.51 -3.58
N LYS A 77 16.65 -2.90 -3.60
CA LYS A 77 15.95 -2.56 -2.36
C LYS A 77 15.45 -3.78 -1.60
N VAL A 78 15.00 -4.84 -2.30
CA VAL A 78 14.65 -6.10 -1.64
C VAL A 78 15.88 -6.71 -0.98
N ARG A 79 17.04 -6.73 -1.66
CA ARG A 79 18.28 -7.25 -1.08
C ARG A 79 18.69 -6.50 0.17
N GLU A 80 18.70 -5.17 0.12
CA GLU A 80 19.00 -4.32 1.28
C GLU A 80 18.07 -4.66 2.47
N LEU A 81 16.77 -4.83 2.23
CA LEU A 81 15.82 -5.17 3.30
C LEU A 81 16.05 -6.56 3.89
N LEU A 82 16.45 -7.54 3.06
CA LEU A 82 16.79 -8.88 3.53
C LEU A 82 18.10 -8.87 4.34
N GLU A 83 19.09 -8.06 3.92
CA GLU A 83 20.34 -7.83 4.64
C GLU A 83 20.09 -7.13 5.99
N ASP A 84 19.09 -6.24 6.05
CA ASP A 84 18.57 -5.61 7.27
C ASP A 84 17.76 -6.56 8.18
N GLY A 85 17.65 -7.84 7.81
CA GLY A 85 17.02 -8.89 8.62
C GLY A 85 15.52 -9.06 8.43
N LEU A 86 14.92 -8.44 7.39
CA LEU A 86 13.56 -8.79 7.01
C LEU A 86 13.53 -10.16 6.35
N THR A 87 12.40 -10.84 6.49
CA THR A 87 12.16 -12.12 5.83
C THR A 87 11.43 -11.93 4.51
N ASN A 88 11.47 -12.95 3.66
CA ASN A 88 10.71 -12.96 2.40
C ASN A 88 9.20 -12.75 2.60
N ASP A 89 8.67 -13.18 3.75
CA ASP A 89 7.25 -13.03 4.11
C ASP A 89 6.91 -11.62 4.61
N ASP A 90 7.91 -10.83 5.02
CA ASP A 90 7.74 -9.44 5.40
C ASP A 90 7.58 -8.51 4.19
N ILE A 91 7.87 -9.00 2.98
CA ILE A 91 7.93 -8.23 1.73
C ILE A 91 6.84 -8.71 0.76
N LEU A 92 5.99 -7.78 0.30
CA LEU A 92 4.89 -8.07 -0.62
C LEU A 92 4.91 -7.18 -1.85
N PHE A 93 4.91 -7.78 -3.04
CA PHE A 93 4.70 -7.08 -4.31
C PHE A 93 3.23 -7.08 -4.71
N LEU A 94 2.69 -5.89 -4.97
CA LEU A 94 1.33 -5.66 -5.46
C LEU A 94 1.35 -5.14 -6.89
N TYR A 95 0.48 -5.73 -7.71
CA TYR A 95 0.31 -5.36 -9.11
C TYR A 95 -1.15 -5.48 -9.55
N ARG A 96 -1.50 -4.80 -10.66
CA ARG A 96 -2.87 -4.83 -11.20
C ARG A 96 -3.15 -6.09 -12.02
N ARG A 97 -2.20 -6.52 -12.86
CA ARG A 97 -2.30 -7.70 -13.74
C ARG A 97 -1.08 -8.58 -13.57
N SER A 98 -1.25 -9.90 -13.61
CA SER A 98 -0.15 -10.87 -13.37
C SER A 98 1.05 -10.66 -14.28
N LYS A 99 0.83 -10.31 -15.56
CA LYS A 99 1.92 -10.01 -16.52
C LYS A 99 2.84 -8.87 -16.08
N MET A 100 2.37 -7.96 -15.21
CA MET A 100 3.17 -6.84 -14.71
C MET A 100 4.28 -7.26 -13.75
N PHE A 101 4.18 -8.46 -13.16
CA PHE A 101 5.21 -9.00 -12.27
C PHE A 101 6.24 -9.87 -12.99
N THR A 102 5.95 -10.31 -14.22
CA THR A 102 6.83 -11.18 -15.01
C THR A 102 8.29 -10.72 -15.07
N PRO A 103 8.64 -9.45 -15.36
CA PRO A 103 10.06 -9.06 -15.41
C PRO A 103 10.74 -9.12 -14.04
N TYR A 104 10.03 -8.77 -12.96
CA TYR A 104 10.53 -8.90 -11.58
C TYR A 104 10.73 -10.36 -11.20
N PHE A 105 9.80 -11.24 -11.58
CA PHE A 105 9.88 -12.68 -11.30
C PHE A 105 11.15 -13.31 -11.87
N PHE A 106 11.48 -13.02 -13.14
CA PHE A 106 12.69 -13.55 -13.76
C PHE A 106 13.94 -13.03 -13.06
N ARG A 107 14.02 -11.71 -12.82
CA ARG A 107 15.16 -11.10 -12.10
C ARG A 107 15.37 -11.72 -10.71
N PHE A 108 14.30 -11.90 -9.94
CA PHE A 108 14.38 -12.52 -8.61
C PHE A 108 14.76 -14.00 -8.67
N LYS A 109 14.24 -14.73 -9.67
CA LYS A 109 14.54 -16.15 -9.86
C LYS A 109 16.01 -16.37 -10.20
N ASP A 110 16.59 -15.54 -11.06
CA ASP A 110 17.98 -15.67 -11.51
C ASP A 110 18.97 -15.51 -10.34
N GLU A 111 18.58 -14.78 -9.31
CA GLU A 111 19.37 -14.51 -8.10
C GLU A 111 18.92 -15.34 -6.89
N ASN A 112 18.01 -16.30 -7.11
CA ASN A 112 17.43 -17.16 -6.08
C ASN A 112 16.76 -16.39 -4.91
N VAL A 113 16.23 -15.20 -5.18
CA VAL A 113 15.46 -14.40 -4.23
C VAL A 113 13.99 -14.77 -4.34
N LYS A 114 13.33 -15.03 -3.21
CA LYS A 114 11.90 -15.33 -3.16
C LYS A 114 11.16 -14.18 -2.49
N VAL A 115 10.13 -13.66 -3.13
CA VAL A 115 9.27 -12.61 -2.54
C VAL A 115 7.81 -12.97 -2.72
N GLN A 116 6.97 -12.57 -1.76
CA GLN A 116 5.53 -12.71 -1.95
C GLN A 116 5.04 -11.72 -2.99
N SER A 117 4.14 -12.17 -3.86
CA SER A 117 3.59 -11.31 -4.92
C SER A 117 2.14 -11.69 -5.21
N LYS A 118 1.27 -10.68 -5.30
CA LYS A 118 -0.18 -10.85 -5.48
C LYS A 118 -0.78 -9.71 -6.31
N THR A 119 -1.92 -9.99 -6.94
CA THR A 119 -2.75 -8.92 -7.48
C THR A 119 -3.39 -8.13 -6.34
N ILE A 120 -3.70 -6.85 -6.57
CA ILE A 120 -4.37 -5.99 -5.56
C ILE A 120 -5.65 -6.66 -5.02
N HIS A 121 -6.46 -7.31 -5.87
CA HIS A 121 -7.67 -7.99 -5.41
C HIS A 121 -7.38 -9.22 -4.54
N ALA A 122 -6.37 -10.02 -4.92
CA ALA A 122 -5.98 -11.22 -4.19
C ALA A 122 -5.22 -10.92 -2.88
N SER A 123 -4.73 -9.69 -2.72
CA SER A 123 -3.99 -9.27 -1.52
C SER A 123 -4.86 -8.77 -0.37
N LYS A 124 -6.19 -8.69 -0.55
CA LYS A 124 -7.10 -8.23 0.50
C LYS A 124 -6.98 -9.09 1.75
N GLY A 125 -6.67 -8.45 2.88
CA GLY A 125 -6.51 -9.13 4.17
C GLY A 125 -5.08 -9.56 4.48
N LEU A 126 -4.15 -9.49 3.53
CA LEU A 126 -2.74 -9.71 3.80
C LEU A 126 -2.11 -8.50 4.50
N GLU A 127 -1.14 -8.78 5.35
CA GLU A 127 -0.30 -7.77 5.99
C GLU A 127 1.17 -8.11 5.73
N ALA A 128 1.94 -7.09 5.38
CA ALA A 128 3.39 -7.15 5.18
C ALA A 128 4.03 -5.92 5.83
N LYS A 129 5.30 -6.03 6.19
CA LYS A 129 6.09 -4.90 6.71
C LYS A 129 6.55 -3.99 5.58
N VAL A 130 6.78 -4.50 4.38
CA VAL A 130 7.13 -3.68 3.22
C VAL A 130 6.27 -4.10 2.03
N VAL A 131 5.67 -3.11 1.37
CA VAL A 131 4.84 -3.34 0.19
C VAL A 131 5.44 -2.60 -1.00
N PHE A 132 5.81 -3.33 -2.03
CA PHE A 132 6.20 -2.78 -3.32
C PHE A 132 4.96 -2.71 -4.22
N MET A 133 4.64 -1.53 -4.72
CA MET A 133 3.68 -1.35 -5.81
C MET A 133 4.47 -1.02 -7.07
N ARG A 134 4.04 -1.50 -8.24
CA ARG A 134 4.72 -1.15 -9.51
C ARG A 134 4.74 0.39 -9.66
N ALA A 135 5.95 0.97 -9.61
CA ALA A 135 6.32 2.41 -9.55
C ALA A 135 6.33 3.12 -8.17
N ALA A 136 6.05 2.45 -7.05
CA ALA A 136 6.16 3.06 -5.71
C ALA A 136 6.49 2.02 -4.62
N ILE A 137 7.48 2.32 -3.78
CA ILE A 137 7.79 1.55 -2.58
C ILE A 137 7.02 2.13 -1.40
N VAL A 138 6.11 1.34 -0.84
CA VAL A 138 5.42 1.66 0.40
C VAL A 138 6.12 0.91 1.53
N ALA A 139 7.11 1.55 2.14
CA ALA A 139 7.72 1.05 3.36
C ALA A 139 6.73 1.20 4.53
N LYS A 140 6.48 0.10 5.26
CA LYS A 140 5.65 0.10 6.47
C LYS A 140 6.45 -0.52 7.61
N ARG A 141 7.50 0.15 8.08
CA ARG A 141 8.13 -0.27 9.33
C ARG A 141 7.21 0.11 10.49
N SER A 142 6.56 -0.88 11.08
CA SER A 142 6.01 -0.77 12.43
C SER A 142 7.20 -0.66 13.37
N SER A 143 7.24 0.38 14.21
CA SER A 143 8.30 0.58 15.21
C SER A 143 8.59 -0.73 15.95
N TYR A 144 9.84 -1.20 15.84
CA TYR A 144 10.38 -2.08 16.86
C TYR A 144 10.61 -1.18 18.08
N TYR A 145 9.87 -1.40 19.15
CA TYR A 145 10.39 -1.06 20.48
C TYR A 145 11.57 -2.02 20.71
N MET A 146 12.78 -1.60 20.37
CA MET A 146 13.96 -2.11 21.09
C MET A 146 13.96 -1.41 22.43
N GLY A 147 13.93 -2.23 23.49
CA GLY A 147 13.93 -1.75 24.86
C GLY A 147 15.15 -0.89 25.17
N LEU A 148 14.88 0.12 25.99
CA LEU A 148 15.65 0.38 27.21
C LEU A 148 14.65 0.40 28.36
#